data_AF-A0A7C4AYQ3-F1
#
_entry.id   AF-A0A7C4AYQ3-F1
#
_cell.length_a   1.000
_cell.length_b   1.000
_cell.length_c   1.000
_cell.angle_alpha   90.00
_cell.angle_beta   90.00
_cell.angle_gamma   90.00
#
_symmetry.space_group_name_H-M   'P 1'
#
loop_
_entity.id
_entity.type
_entity.pdbx_description
1 polymer ?
#
loop_
_entity_poly.entity_id
_entity_poly.type
_entity_poly.pdbx_seq_one_letter_code
_entity_poly.pdbx_strand_id
1 'polypeptide(L)' 'MSLSEIIRQTNLNHRIVKRRVRRMAEIGLVREKSFGRIRIYAINQENPGIRMLLNLVKKTSYEPLQE' A
#
# COMPACT_ATOMS: atom_id res chain seq x y z
N MET A 1 1.61 -6.49 4.64
CA MET A 1 2.12 -5.57 5.68
C MET A 1 1.07 -5.39 6.77
N SER A 2 1.44 -5.52 8.03
CA SER A 2 0.56 -5.26 9.17
C SER A 2 0.36 -3.76 9.41
N LEU A 3 -0.71 -3.38 10.12
CA LEU A 3 -0.94 -1.99 10.49
C LEU A 3 0.24 -1.39 11.28
N SER A 4 0.82 -2.16 12.20
CA SER A 4 1.95 -1.73 13.03
C SER A 4 3.21 -1.45 12.20
N GLU A 5 3.48 -2.27 11.18
CA GLU A 5 4.60 -2.04 10.26
C GLU A 5 4.41 -0.77 9.42
N ILE A 6 3.19 -0.52 8.92
CA ILE A 6 2.89 0.70 8.16
C ILE A 6 3.12 1.94 9.03
N ILE A 7 2.67 1.90 10.28
CA ILE A 7 2.89 3.01 11.24
C ILE A 7 4.38 3.23 11.46
N ARG A 8 5.15 2.16 11.68
CA ARG A 8 6.59 2.24 11.90
C ARG A 8 7.34 2.83 10.70
N GLN A 9 6.95 2.47 9.48
CA GLN A 9 7.61 2.95 8.26
C GLN A 9 7.22 4.38 7.88
N THR A 10 5.98 4.78 8.18
CA THR A 10 5.48 6.12 7.80
C THR A 10 5.67 7.16 8.89
N ASN A 11 5.98 6.75 10.12
CA ASN A 11 6.00 7.58 11.32
C ASN A 11 4.70 8.40 11.51
N LEU A 12 3.58 7.89 11.03
CA LEU A 12 2.27 8.54 11.09
C LEU A 12 1.45 8.02 12.29
N ASN A 13 0.58 8.88 12.81
CA ASN A 13 -0.32 8.52 13.91
C ASN A 13 -1.19 7.30 13.56
N HIS A 14 -1.27 6.34 14.50
CA HIS A 14 -2.07 5.11 14.36
C HIS A 14 -3.50 5.36 13.88
N ARG A 15 -4.20 6.37 14.41
CA ARG A 15 -5.59 6.69 14.02
C ARG A 15 -5.67 7.18 12.57
N ILE A 16 -4.68 7.94 12.12
CA ILE A 16 -4.61 8.44 10.74
C ILE A 16 -4.31 7.30 9.78
N VAL A 17 -3.31 6.46 10.08
CA VAL A 17 -2.94 5.32 9.24
C VAL A 17 -4.12 4.35 9.12
N LYS A 18 -4.74 3.99 10.25
CA LYS A 18 -5.91 3.09 10.26
C LYS A 18 -7.03 3.63 9.37
N ARG A 19 -7.35 4.94 9.46
CA ARG A 19 -8.37 5.56 8.62
C ARG A 19 -8.00 5.55 7.13
N ARG A 20 -6.74 5.89 6.81
CA ARG A 20 -6.26 5.95 5.42
C ARG A 20 -6.23 4.57 4.76
N VAL A 21 -5.65 3.57 5.44
CA VAL A 21 -5.54 2.20 4.93
C VAL A 21 -6.93 1.57 4.76
N ARG A 22 -7.85 1.82 5.70
CA ARG A 22 -9.24 1.40 5.56
C ARG A 22 -9.91 2.01 4.33
N ARG A 23 -9.76 3.33 4.12
CA ARG A 23 -10.29 4.00 2.93
C ARG A 23 -9.69 3.43 1.65
N MET A 24 -8.39 3.13 1.64
CA MET A 24 -7.72 2.48 0.52
C MET A 24 -8.29 1.08 0.24
N ALA A 25 -8.65 0.33 1.28
CA ALA A 25 -9.30 -0.97 1.11
C ALA A 25 -10.72 -0.83 0.53
N GLU A 26 -11.50 0.14 1.03
CA GLU A 26 -12.86 0.44 0.57
C GLU A 26 -12.91 0.82 -0.92
N ILE A 27 -11.92 1.58 -1.41
CA ILE A 27 -11.82 1.93 -2.84
C ILE A 27 -11.08 0.87 -3.68
N GLY A 28 -10.72 -0.27 -3.09
CA GLY A 28 -10.08 -1.39 -3.77
C GLY A 28 -8.60 -1.18 -4.12
N LEU A 29 -7.92 -0.18 -3.52
CA LEU A 29 -6.49 0.04 -3.72
C LEU A 29 -5.62 -1.03 -3.04
N VAL A 30 -6.05 -1.47 -1.86
CA VAL A 30 -5.39 -2.52 -1.09
C VAL A 30 -6.40 -3.61 -0.77
N ARG A 31 -5.93 -4.85 -0.66
CA ARG A 31 -6.68 -5.94 -0.06
C ARG A 31 -6.35 -6.02 1.42
N GLU A 32 -7.37 -6.35 2.19
CA GLU A 32 -7.24 -6.67 3.60
C GLU A 32 -7.47 -8.17 3.80
N LYS A 33 -6.59 -8.81 4.57
CA LYS A 33 -6.77 -10.18 5.05
C LYS A 33 -6.60 -10.22 6.57
N SER A 34 -7.60 -10.77 7.24
CA SER A 34 -7.58 -10.93 8.70
C SER A 34 -6.92 -12.26 9.09
N PHE A 35 -6.00 -12.20 10.03
CA PHE A 35 -5.32 -13.33 10.66
C PHE A 35 -5.49 -13.20 12.18
N GLY A 36 -6.61 -13.71 12.69
CA GLY A 36 -7.01 -13.52 14.08
C GLY A 36 -7.15 -12.03 14.43
N ARG A 37 -6.33 -11.54 15.36
CA ARG A 37 -6.31 -10.12 15.79
C ARG A 37 -5.51 -9.21 14.85
N ILE A 38 -4.72 -9.77 13.95
CA ILE A 38 -3.83 -9.02 13.04
C ILE A 38 -4.54 -8.83 11.70
N ARG A 39 -4.46 -7.61 11.16
CA ARG A 39 -4.91 -7.28 9.81
C ARG A 39 -3.70 -7.05 8.92
N ILE A 40 -3.62 -7.79 7.82
CA ILE A 40 -2.56 -7.67 6.83
C ILE A 40 -3.13 -7.00 5.58
N TYR A 41 -2.42 -5.97 5.11
CA TYR A 41 -2.75 -5.23 3.90
C TYR A 41 -1.74 -5.54 2.80
N ALA A 42 -2.23 -5.68 1.57
CA ALA A 42 -1.44 -5.89 0.37
C ALA A 42 -2.00 -5.07 -0.78
N ILE A 43 -1.17 -4.66 -1.73
CA ILE A 43 -1.64 -3.91 -2.90
C ILE A 43 -2.53 -4.81 -3.75
N ASN A 44 -3.66 -4.29 -4.23
CA ASN A 44 -4.60 -5.05 -5.05
C ASN A 44 -4.13 -5.14 -6.52
N GLN A 45 -3.28 -6.11 -6.84
CA GLN A 45 -2.74 -6.28 -8.20
C GLN A 45 -3.76 -6.78 -9.24
N GLU A 46 -4.92 -7.30 -8.82
CA GLU A 46 -6.01 -7.63 -9.75
C GLU A 46 -6.68 -6.39 -10.33
N ASN A 47 -6.57 -5.22 -9.69
CA ASN A 47 -7.08 -3.99 -10.26
C ASN A 47 -6.12 -3.51 -11.38
N PRO A 48 -6.57 -3.47 -12.65
CA PRO A 48 -5.71 -3.12 -13.77
C PRO A 48 -5.12 -1.71 -13.66
N GLY A 49 -5.88 -0.76 -13.11
CA GLY A 49 -5.42 0.62 -12.91
C GLY A 49 -4.28 0.71 -11.90
N ILE A 50 -4.35 -0.08 -10.82
CA ILE A 50 -3.27 -0.15 -9.83
C ILE A 50 -2.04 -0.79 -10.42
N ARG A 51 -2.21 -1.88 -11.18
CA ARG A 51 -1.10 -2.54 -11.87
C ARG A 51 -0.38 -1.57 -12.82
N MET A 52 -1.13 -0.78 -13.57
CA MET A 52 -0.57 0.26 -14.44
C MET A 52 0.17 1.34 -13.63
N LEU A 53 -0.42 1.84 -12.54
CA LEU A 53 0.20 2.83 -11.66
C LEU A 53 1.51 2.31 -11.05
N LEU A 54 1.54 1.06 -10.59
CA LEU A 54 2.77 0.44 -10.09
C LEU A 54 3.85 0.34 -11.17
N ASN A 55 3.47 0.01 -12.41
CA ASN A 55 4.41 -0.04 -13.52
C ASN A 55 4.98 1.35 -13.84
N LEU A 56 4.15 2.40 -13.78
CA LEU A 56 4.61 3.78 -13.95
C LEU A 56 5.60 4.19 -12.86
N VAL A 57 5.26 3.98 -11.58
CA VAL A 57 6.16 4.30 -10.46
C VAL A 57 7.49 3.54 -10.56
N LYS A 58 7.45 2.26 -10.94
CA LYS A 58 8.66 1.44 -11.15
C LYS A 58 9.54 2.00 -12.27
N LYS A 59 8.94 2.40 -13.40
CA LYS A 59 9.67 2.96 -14.55
C LYS A 59 10.32 4.29 -14.18
N THR A 60 9.62 5.18 -13.48
CA THR A 60 10.16 6.47 -13.05
C THR A 60 11.25 6.32 -11.98
N SER A 61 11.26 5.22 -11.22
CA SER A 61 12.29 4.95 -10.21
C SER A 61 13.55 4.28 -10.78
N TYR A 62 13.57 3.99 -12.09
CA TYR A 62 14.71 3.45 -12.82
C TYR A 62 15.06 4.34 -14.02
N GLU A 63 15.83 5.40 -13.75
CA GLU A 63 16.91 5.83 -14.65
C GLU A 63 18.12 6.15 -13.78
N PRO A 64 19.10 5.24 -13.61
CA PRO A 64 20.46 5.71 -13.39
C PRO A 64 20.85 6.45 -14.67
N LEU A 65 21.08 7.75 -14.55
CA LEU A 65 21.71 8.56 -15.59
C LEU A 65 22.96 7.81 -16.07
N GLN A 66 22.88 7.20 -17.24
CA GLN A 66 24.05 6.72 -17.96
C GLN A 66 24.57 7.92 -18.74
N GLU A 67 25.54 8.62 -18.15
CA GLU A 67 26.57 9.35 -18.88
C GLU A 67 27.90 8.59 -18.77
#